data_AF-A0A956X6A7-F1
#
_entry.id   AF-A0A956X6A7-F1
#
_cell.length_a   1.000
_cell.length_b   1.000
_cell.length_c   1.000
_cell.angle_alpha   90.00
_cell.angle_beta   90.00
_cell.angle_gamma   90.00
#
_symmetry.space_group_name_H-M   'P 1'
#
loop_
_entity.id
_entity.type
_entity.pdbx_description
1 polymer ?
#
loop_
_entity_poly.entity_id
_entity_poly.type
_entity_poly.pdbx_seq_one_letter_code
_entity_poly.pdbx_strand_id
1 'polypeptide(L)'
;MSSELKTLSQTMLAALNEEMRSVLQSGEEQPDSFYGMIHYHMGWVNEQLQPVQVYPGKQIRPLLCLLTCQAAGGDWQQALPAAAAIEILHNFSLVHDD
;
A
#
# COMPACT_ATOMS: atom_id res chain seq x y z
N MET A 1 -25.94 1.64 0.38
CA MET A 1 -24.98 1.19 1.43
C MET A 1 -23.89 0.28 0.89
N SER A 2 -24.21 -0.95 0.42
CA SER A 2 -23.18 -1.94 0.00
C SER A 2 -22.36 -1.53 -1.23
N SER A 3 -22.91 -0.71 -2.13
CA SER A 3 -22.20 -0.12 -3.27
C SER A 3 -21.23 0.98 -2.84
N GLU A 4 -21.69 1.97 -2.06
CA GLU A 4 -20.86 3.12 -1.68
C GLU A 4 -19.63 2.69 -0.86
N LEU A 5 -19.78 1.73 0.07
CA LEU A 5 -18.63 1.22 0.83
C LEU A 5 -17.59 0.55 -0.07
N LYS A 6 -17.99 -0.15 -1.14
CA LYS A 6 -17.06 -0.74 -2.11
C LYS A 6 -16.34 0.34 -2.90
N THR A 7 -17.07 1.33 -3.41
CA THR A 7 -16.49 2.46 -4.16
C THR A 7 -15.51 3.25 -3.29
N LEU A 8 -15.89 3.60 -2.06
CA LEU A 8 -15.01 4.28 -1.10
C LEU A 8 -13.77 3.45 -0.78
N SER A 9 -13.92 2.13 -0.54
CA SER A 9 -12.78 1.24 -0.29
C SER A 9 -11.83 1.17 -1.50
N GLN A 10 -12.37 1.15 -2.72
CA GLN A 10 -11.56 1.17 -3.94
C GLN A 10 -10.78 2.50 -4.07
N THR A 11 -11.40 3.64 -3.76
CA THR A 11 -10.74 4.96 -3.76
C THR A 11 -9.64 5.03 -2.69
N MET A 12 -9.94 4.57 -1.46
CA MET A 12 -8.98 4.50 -0.36
C MET A 12 -7.79 3.60 -0.67
N LEU A 13 -8.02 2.43 -1.26
CA LEU A 13 -6.95 1.50 -1.66
C LEU A 13 -6.13 2.02 -2.84
N ALA A 14 -6.71 2.76 -3.79
CA ALA A 14 -5.94 3.40 -4.86
C ALA A 14 -4.95 4.43 -4.27
N ALA A 15 -5.46 5.39 -3.48
CA ALA A 15 -4.64 6.41 -2.83
C ALA A 15 -3.59 5.83 -1.86
N LEU A 16 -3.92 4.74 -1.15
CA LEU A 16 -2.96 4.00 -0.31
C LEU A 16 -1.79 3.44 -1.13
N ASN A 17 -2.07 2.84 -2.30
CA ASN A 17 -1.02 2.29 -3.14
C ASN A 17 -0.16 3.40 -3.80
N GLU A 18 -0.72 4.58 -4.05
CA GLU A 18 0.03 5.78 -4.45
C GLU A 18 0.94 6.29 -3.31
N GLU A 19 0.42 6.41 -2.08
CA GLU A 19 1.18 6.82 -0.89
C GLU A 19 2.33 5.83 -0.57
N MET A 20 2.05 4.52 -0.54
CA MET A 20 3.11 3.52 -0.34
C MET A 20 4.18 3.57 -1.43
N ARG A 21 3.78 3.79 -2.70
CA ARG A 21 4.74 3.98 -3.79
C ARG A 21 5.56 5.25 -3.62
N SER A 22 4.97 6.34 -3.11
CA SER A 22 5.66 7.59 -2.77
C SER A 22 6.71 7.40 -1.66
N VAL A 23 6.36 6.67 -0.59
CA VAL A 23 7.27 6.37 0.53
C VAL A 23 8.42 5.43 0.12
N LEU A 24 8.19 4.52 -0.81
CA LEU A 24 9.15 3.48 -1.23
C LEU A 24 9.85 3.78 -2.57
N GLN A 25 9.96 5.04 -3.00
CA GLN A 25 10.74 5.40 -4.18
C GLN A 25 12.25 5.30 -3.92
N SER A 26 12.97 4.62 -4.80
CA SER A 26 14.38 4.93 -5.06
C SER A 26 14.47 6.30 -5.74
N GLY A 27 15.48 7.11 -5.40
CA GLY A 27 15.72 8.41 -6.05
C GLY A 27 16.29 8.34 -7.48
N GLU A 28 16.19 7.18 -8.12
CA GLU A 28 16.84 6.82 -9.40
C GLU A 28 15.81 6.19 -10.35
N GLU A 29 16.02 6.33 -11.68
CA GLU A 29 15.10 5.84 -12.72
C GLU A 29 14.92 4.32 -12.74
N GLN A 30 15.85 3.58 -12.14
CA GLN A 30 15.74 2.15 -11.86
C GLN A 30 16.00 1.94 -10.36
N PRO A 31 15.23 1.07 -9.67
CA PRO A 31 15.54 0.71 -8.30
C PRO A 31 16.92 0.08 -8.19
N ASP A 32 17.68 0.48 -7.17
CA ASP A 32 18.86 -0.27 -6.76
C ASP A 32 18.47 -1.71 -6.32
N SER A 33 19.47 -2.56 -6.12
CA SER A 33 19.22 -3.97 -5.77
C SER A 33 18.48 -4.17 -4.44
N PHE A 34 18.32 -3.15 -3.60
CA PHE A 34 17.58 -3.21 -2.34
C PHE A 34 16.13 -2.76 -2.52
N TYR A 35 15.90 -1.58 -3.13
CA TYR A 35 14.56 -1.10 -3.48
C TYR A 35 13.86 -2.04 -4.47
N GLY A 36 14.59 -2.66 -5.40
CA GLY A 36 14.05 -3.68 -6.31
C GLY A 36 13.49 -4.91 -5.58
N MET A 37 14.16 -5.37 -4.51
CA MET A 37 13.65 -6.48 -3.68
C MET A 37 12.39 -6.08 -2.91
N ILE A 38 12.33 -4.84 -2.40
CA ILE A 38 11.12 -4.31 -1.74
C ILE A 38 9.95 -4.25 -2.74
N HIS A 39 10.17 -3.70 -3.93
CA HIS A 39 9.13 -3.61 -4.97
C HIS A 39 8.66 -4.99 -5.46
N TYR A 40 9.56 -5.98 -5.48
CA TYR A 40 9.23 -7.37 -5.80
C TYR A 40 8.31 -7.98 -4.73
N HIS A 41 8.67 -7.87 -3.45
CA HIS A 41 7.83 -8.37 -2.36
C HIS A 41 6.46 -7.66 -2.30
N MET A 42 6.42 -6.36 -2.58
CA MET A 42 5.16 -5.60 -2.70
C MET A 42 4.32 -5.97 -3.95
N GLY A 43 4.80 -6.88 -4.81
CA GLY A 43 4.10 -7.34 -6.02
C GLY A 43 4.04 -6.31 -7.15
N TRP A 44 4.92 -5.30 -7.13
CA TRP A 44 4.95 -4.20 -8.09
C TRP A 44 5.87 -4.46 -9.30
N VAL A 45 6.89 -5.31 -9.11
CA VAL A 45 7.79 -5.78 -10.17
C VAL A 45 7.94 -7.30 -10.11
N ASN A 46 8.34 -7.91 -11.23
CA ASN A 46 8.67 -9.33 -11.30
C ASN A 46 10.14 -9.63 -10.93
N GLU A 47 10.57 -10.88 -11.07
CA GLU A 47 11.92 -11.33 -10.74
C GLU A 47 13.02 -10.84 -11.71
N GLN A 48 12.66 -10.14 -12.79
CA GLN A 48 13.59 -9.32 -13.60
C GLN A 48 13.43 -7.80 -13.33
N LEU A 49 12.82 -7.44 -12.20
CA LEU A 49 12.52 -6.06 -11.78
C LEU A 49 11.68 -5.26 -12.79
N GLN A 50 10.91 -5.93 -13.66
CA GLN A 50 10.02 -5.27 -14.62
C GLN A 50 8.64 -5.03 -14.00
N PRO A 51 7.99 -3.86 -14.21
CA PRO A 51 6.68 -3.56 -13.64
C PRO A 51 5.60 -4.59 -14.01
N VAL A 52 4.83 -5.01 -13.00
CA VAL A 52 3.68 -5.91 -13.16
C VAL A 52 2.46 -5.41 -12.39
N GLN A 53 1.28 -5.86 -12.80
CA GLN A 53 0.02 -5.55 -12.13
C GLN A 53 -0.57 -6.81 -11.50
N VAL A 54 0.07 -7.28 -10.42
CA VAL A 54 -0.45 -8.33 -9.56
C VAL A 54 -1.61 -7.77 -8.72
N TYR A 55 -2.56 -8.60 -8.35
CA TYR A 55 -3.61 -8.21 -7.40
C TYR A 55 -2.96 -8.02 -6.02
N PRO A 56 -3.05 -6.84 -5.39
CA PRO A 56 -2.53 -6.67 -4.04
C PRO A 56 -3.27 -7.58 -3.05
N GLY A 57 -2.64 -7.81 -1.89
CA GLY A 57 -3.27 -8.54 -0.79
C GLY A 57 -4.58 -7.89 -0.32
N LYS A 58 -5.25 -8.51 0.65
CA LYS A 58 -6.58 -8.04 1.11
C LYS A 58 -6.56 -6.62 1.73
N GLN A 59 -5.39 -6.04 2.02
CA GLN A 59 -5.15 -4.67 2.50
C GLN A 59 -6.11 -4.24 3.64
N ILE A 60 -6.48 -5.18 4.51
CA ILE A 60 -7.52 -4.98 5.54
C ILE A 60 -7.04 -4.01 6.63
N ARG A 61 -5.78 -4.12 7.05
CA ARG A 61 -5.18 -3.28 8.09
C ARG A 61 -5.18 -1.78 7.73
N PRO A 62 -4.63 -1.35 6.57
CA PRO A 62 -4.66 0.06 6.16
C PRO A 62 -6.08 0.53 5.85
N LEU A 63 -6.92 -0.28 5.20
CA LEU A 63 -8.30 0.09 4.90
C LEU A 63 -9.11 0.33 6.18
N LEU A 64 -8.92 -0.47 7.23
CA LEU A 64 -9.52 -0.22 8.55
C LEU A 64 -9.03 1.11 9.16
N CYS A 65 -7.74 1.45 9.04
CA CYS A 65 -7.22 2.74 9.51
C CYS A 65 -7.93 3.93 8.84
N LEU A 66 -8.03 3.91 7.50
CA LEU A 66 -8.70 4.97 6.73
C LEU A 66 -10.21 5.05 7.03
N LEU A 67 -10.89 3.90 7.11
CA LEU A 67 -12.32 3.84 7.47
C LEU A 67 -12.58 4.28 8.92
N THR A 68 -11.69 3.98 9.88
CA THR A 68 -11.80 4.46 11.27
C THR A 68 -11.60 5.97 11.36
N CYS A 69 -10.65 6.55 10.61
CA CYS A 69 -10.50 8.00 10.51
C CYS A 69 -11.79 8.65 9.99
N GLN A 70 -12.34 8.13 8.88
CA GLN A 70 -13.59 8.60 8.30
C GLN A 70 -14.78 8.47 9.26
N ALA A 71 -14.89 7.36 9.99
CA ALA A 71 -15.98 7.09 10.94
C ALA A 71 -15.89 7.94 12.22
N ALA A 72 -14.69 8.39 12.59
CA ALA A 72 -14.47 9.35 13.66
C ALA A 72 -14.77 10.82 13.24
N GLY A 73 -15.16 11.06 11.98
CA GLY A 73 -15.41 12.38 11.43
C GLY A 73 -14.16 13.12 10.93
N GLY A 74 -13.02 12.42 10.81
CA GLY A 74 -11.83 12.94 10.14
C GLY A 74 -11.90 12.80 8.63
N ASP A 75 -11.11 13.60 7.92
CA ASP A 75 -10.85 13.45 6.49
C ASP A 75 -9.76 12.39 6.28
N TRP A 76 -10.09 11.29 5.58
CA TRP A 76 -9.31 10.05 5.62
C TRP A 76 -7.96 10.17 4.91
N GLN A 77 -7.81 11.12 3.99
CA GLN A 77 -6.55 11.42 3.32
C GLN A 77 -5.45 11.80 4.32
N GLN A 78 -5.79 12.43 5.45
CA GLN A 78 -4.84 12.75 6.52
C GLN A 78 -4.31 11.50 7.25
N ALA A 79 -4.99 10.36 7.12
CA ALA A 79 -4.53 9.07 7.66
C ALA A 79 -3.75 8.23 6.63
N LEU A 80 -3.55 8.68 5.38
CA LEU A 80 -2.77 7.95 4.37
C LEU A 80 -1.36 7.57 4.82
N PRO A 81 -0.53 8.47 5.40
CA PRO A 81 0.82 8.10 5.86
C PRO A 81 0.80 7.03 6.96
N ALA A 82 -0.20 7.07 7.85
CA ALA A 82 -0.37 6.08 8.92
C ALA A 82 -0.81 4.71 8.36
N ALA A 83 -1.74 4.71 7.39
CA ALA A 83 -2.18 3.51 6.72
C ALA A 83 -1.05 2.87 5.89
N ALA A 84 -0.28 3.67 5.15
CA ALA A 84 0.90 3.22 4.43
C ALA A 84 1.95 2.62 5.37
N ALA A 85 2.27 3.29 6.49
CA ALA A 85 3.20 2.76 7.49
C ALA A 85 2.73 1.41 8.10
N ILE A 86 1.42 1.25 8.34
CA ILE A 86 0.84 -0.02 8.84
C ILE A 86 1.03 -1.16 7.84
N GLU A 87 0.80 -0.93 6.55
CA GLU A 87 0.94 -1.98 5.54
C GLU A 87 2.40 -2.26 5.17
N ILE A 88 3.27 -1.25 5.17
CA ILE A 88 4.72 -1.42 4.99
C ILE A 88 5.32 -2.23 6.16
N LEU A 89 4.94 -1.92 7.42
CA LEU A 89 5.36 -2.69 8.59
C LEU A 89 4.81 -4.14 8.57
N HIS A 90 3.61 -4.34 8.02
CA HIS A 90 3.06 -5.68 7.82
C HIS A 90 3.87 -6.49 6.78
N ASN A 91 4.23 -5.90 5.65
CA ASN A 91 5.04 -6.59 4.63
C ASN A 91 6.46 -6.87 5.15
N PHE A 92 7.06 -5.92 5.88
CA PHE A 92 8.30 -6.17 6.65
C PHE A 92 8.18 -7.40 7.56
N SER A 93 7.08 -7.57 8.30
CA SER A 93 6.93 -8.75 9.17
C SER A 93 6.78 -10.06 8.39
N LEU A 94 6.27 -10.04 7.15
CA LEU A 94 6.19 -11.25 6.31
C LEU A 94 7.57 -11.67 5.80
N VAL A 95 8.38 -10.72 5.30
CA VAL A 95 9.78 -10.96 4.85
C VAL A 95 10.66 -11.57 5.95
N HIS A 96 10.27 -11.45 7.22
CA HIS A 96 10.98 -11.98 8.38
C HIS A 96 10.31 -13.19 9.07
N ASP A 97 9.17 -13.67 8.55
CA ASP A 97 8.43 -14.85 9.05
C ASP A 97 8.51 -16.03 8.06
N ASP A 98 8.70 -15.75 6.76
CA ASP A 98 8.97 -16.70 5.65
C ASP A 98 10.43 -17.23 5.63
#